data_AF-A0A0L0VVP4-F1
#
_entry.id   AF-A0A0L0VVP4-F1
#
_cell.length_a   1.000
_cell.length_b   1.000
_cell.length_c   1.000
_cell.angle_alpha   90.00
_cell.angle_beta   90.00
_cell.angle_gamma   90.00
#
_symmetry.space_group_name_H-M   'P 1'
#
loop_
_entity.id
_entity.type
_entity.pdbx_description
1 polymer ?
#
loop_
_entity_poly.entity_id
_entity_poly.type
_entity_poly.pdbx_seq_one_letter_code
_entity_poly.pdbx_strand_id
1 'polypeptide(L)'
;MANYTFLFTLLLTIVALTLPDPASTSISPGSHSVSSQSQSAHTARSPKAASGTEAPKSVYIITLKDGTTREQFQAYKQQLIKQGTDVKFDYELIKGFAISIAPSQVQSFKTDPLIKSIEKDSEVHIA
;
A
#
# COMPACT_ATOMS: atom_id res chain seq x y z
N MET A 1 -2.04 -24.37 -20.47
CA MET A 1 -1.33 -23.77 -19.32
C MET A 1 -0.94 -22.37 -19.74
N ALA A 2 -1.47 -21.33 -19.09
CA ALA A 2 -1.22 -19.94 -19.48
C ALA A 2 -0.01 -19.40 -18.71
N ASN A 3 0.92 -18.78 -19.43
CA ASN A 3 2.27 -18.49 -18.96
C ASN A 3 2.31 -17.05 -18.40
N TYR A 4 2.13 -16.91 -17.09
CA TYR A 4 2.05 -15.59 -16.41
C TYR A 4 3.36 -14.80 -16.40
N THR A 5 4.47 -15.40 -16.84
CA THR A 5 5.78 -14.75 -16.92
C THR A 5 5.79 -13.54 -17.87
N PHE A 6 4.90 -13.50 -18.87
CA PHE A 6 4.83 -12.40 -19.84
C PHE A 6 4.07 -11.17 -19.34
N LEU A 7 3.15 -11.32 -18.37
CA LEU A 7 2.35 -10.20 -17.86
C LEU A 7 3.13 -9.35 -16.83
N PHE A 8 4.08 -9.95 -16.12
CA PHE A 8 4.92 -9.25 -15.13
C PHE A 8 6.01 -8.38 -15.77
N THR A 9 6.51 -8.73 -16.96
CA THR A 9 7.53 -7.91 -17.66
C THR A 9 6.92 -6.64 -18.27
N LEU A 10 5.64 -6.66 -18.67
CA LEU A 10 4.97 -5.50 -19.29
C LEU A 10 4.67 -4.37 -18.29
N LEU A 11 4.52 -4.68 -16.98
CA LEU A 11 4.19 -3.66 -15.97
C LEU A 11 5.41 -2.84 -15.51
N LEU A 12 6.62 -3.40 -15.60
CA LEU A 12 7.85 -2.77 -15.12
C LEU A 12 8.44 -1.72 -16.07
N THR A 13 8.06 -1.70 -17.35
CA THR A 13 8.60 -0.74 -18.35
C THR A 13 7.94 0.65 -18.30
N ILE A 14 6.81 0.81 -17.61
CA ILE A 14 6.06 2.09 -17.61
C ILE A 14 6.64 3.12 -16.61
N VAL A 15 7.54 2.72 -15.71
CA VAL A 15 8.09 3.61 -14.66
C VAL A 15 9.37 4.36 -15.08
N ALA A 16 9.89 4.15 -16.30
CA ALA A 16 11.20 4.70 -16.73
C ALA A 16 11.15 5.90 -17.70
N LEU A 17 10.04 6.68 -17.76
CA LEU A 17 9.97 7.89 -18.59
C LEU A 17 9.49 9.11 -17.79
N THR A 18 10.34 9.68 -16.93
CA THR A 18 10.39 11.14 -16.68
C THR A 18 11.76 11.52 -16.09
N LEU A 19 12.76 11.74 -16.94
CA LEU A 19 13.95 12.51 -16.56
C LEU A 19 13.75 13.96 -17.00
N PRO A 20 13.95 14.97 -16.13
CA PRO A 20 14.16 16.34 -16.58
C PRO A 20 15.62 16.58 -16.99
N ASP A 21 15.76 17.31 -18.08
CA ASP A 21 16.93 17.64 -18.91
C ASP A 21 18.03 18.45 -18.19
N PRO A 22 19.34 18.16 -18.39
CA PRO A 22 20.44 19.03 -17.99
C PRO A 22 20.84 20.01 -19.11
N ALA A 23 20.19 21.17 -19.15
CA ALA A 23 20.57 22.34 -19.95
C ALA A 23 20.69 23.55 -19.00
N SER A 24 21.66 24.46 -19.02
CA SER A 24 22.80 24.69 -19.90
C SER A 24 23.80 25.58 -19.14
N THR A 25 25.08 25.37 -19.41
CA THR A 25 26.16 26.32 -19.13
C THR A 25 25.94 27.60 -19.93
N SER A 26 25.98 28.76 -19.29
CA SER A 26 26.42 30.00 -19.95
C SER A 26 27.00 30.96 -18.94
N ILE A 27 28.31 31.19 -19.07
CA ILE A 27 29.06 32.25 -18.42
C ILE A 27 28.97 33.46 -19.35
N SER A 28 28.51 34.61 -18.86
CA SER A 28 28.70 35.91 -19.52
C SER A 28 28.95 36.99 -18.46
N PRO A 29 30.01 37.82 -18.59
CA PRO A 29 30.39 38.80 -17.58
C PRO A 29 29.75 40.18 -17.79
N GLY A 30 29.48 40.87 -16.69
CA GLY A 30 29.54 42.33 -16.55
C GLY A 30 28.38 43.18 -17.12
N SER A 31 27.59 43.78 -16.22
CA SER A 31 27.49 45.25 -16.01
C SER A 31 26.11 45.70 -15.50
N HIS A 32 26.11 46.26 -14.28
CA HIS A 32 25.30 47.35 -13.72
C HIS A 32 23.89 47.66 -14.28
N SER A 33 22.86 47.55 -13.41
CA SER A 33 22.16 48.71 -12.80
C SER A 33 20.71 48.44 -12.37
N VAL A 34 20.43 48.81 -11.11
CA VAL A 34 19.21 49.45 -10.56
C VAL A 34 17.90 48.65 -10.42
N SER A 35 17.62 48.32 -9.14
CA SER A 35 16.40 48.55 -8.35
C SER A 35 15.02 48.62 -9.04
N SER A 36 14.15 47.65 -8.70
CA SER A 36 12.78 47.94 -8.22
C SER A 36 12.13 46.69 -7.60
N GLN A 37 11.97 46.78 -6.27
CA GLN A 37 10.91 46.25 -5.42
C GLN A 37 9.78 45.47 -6.12
N SER A 38 9.69 44.17 -5.89
CA SER A 38 8.43 43.43 -5.95
C SER A 38 8.43 42.22 -5.00
N GLN A 39 7.48 42.30 -4.05
CA GLN A 39 6.57 41.24 -3.61
C GLN A 39 7.09 39.96 -2.92
N SER A 40 6.41 39.73 -1.79
CA SER A 40 6.03 38.42 -1.25
C SER A 40 7.09 37.67 -0.46
N ALA A 41 7.14 38.02 0.84
CA ALA A 41 7.42 37.05 1.88
C ALA A 41 6.36 35.92 1.79
N HIS A 42 6.66 34.90 0.99
CA HIS A 42 6.02 33.61 1.06
C HIS A 42 6.41 33.01 2.40
N THR A 43 5.59 33.32 3.42
CA THR A 43 5.54 32.55 4.65
C THR A 43 5.39 31.11 4.22
N ALA A 44 6.40 30.29 4.55
CA ALA A 44 6.42 28.87 4.34
C ALA A 44 5.18 28.26 5.02
N ARG A 45 4.08 28.14 4.28
CA ARG A 45 2.97 27.28 4.64
C ARG A 45 3.44 25.86 4.38
N SER A 46 4.25 25.37 5.28
CA SER A 46 4.37 23.95 5.54
C SER A 46 2.94 23.44 5.75
N PRO A 47 2.39 22.53 4.93
CA PRO A 47 1.25 21.75 5.37
C PRO A 47 1.77 20.87 6.50
N LYS A 48 1.68 21.42 7.72
CA LYS A 48 1.71 20.71 8.98
C LYS A 48 0.89 19.46 8.78
N ALA A 49 1.56 18.32 8.91
CA ALA A 49 1.01 16.98 8.81
C ALA A 49 -0.43 16.99 9.29
N ALA A 50 -1.35 16.66 8.37
CA ALA A 50 -2.65 16.18 8.76
C ALA A 50 -2.37 14.97 9.65
N SER A 51 -2.46 15.18 10.96
CA SER A 51 -2.67 14.15 11.95
C SER A 51 -3.95 13.42 11.53
N GLY A 52 -3.78 12.47 10.62
CA GLY A 52 -4.84 11.66 10.09
C GLY A 52 -5.38 10.82 11.23
N THR A 53 -6.64 11.04 11.57
CA THR A 53 -7.40 10.11 12.39
C THR A 53 -7.38 8.76 11.69
N GLU A 54 -6.54 7.84 12.15
CA GLU A 54 -6.54 6.46 11.68
C GLU A 54 -7.93 5.89 11.95
N ALA A 55 -8.61 5.38 10.92
CA ALA A 55 -9.93 4.81 11.07
C ALA A 55 -9.89 3.65 12.09
N PRO A 56 -10.91 3.48 12.94
CA PRO A 56 -10.93 2.40 13.92
C PRO A 56 -10.85 1.04 13.21
N LYS A 57 -9.91 0.20 13.66
CA LYS A 57 -9.70 -1.15 13.13
C LYS A 57 -10.57 -2.17 13.88
N SER A 58 -10.92 -3.25 13.20
CA SER A 58 -11.56 -4.43 13.79
C SER A 58 -10.81 -5.69 13.34
N VAL A 59 -10.96 -6.77 14.09
CA VAL A 59 -10.37 -8.07 13.73
C VAL A 59 -11.31 -8.79 12.76
N TYR A 60 -10.74 -9.30 11.68
CA TYR A 60 -11.42 -10.14 10.70
C TYR A 60 -10.65 -11.45 10.54
N ILE A 61 -11.39 -12.55 10.40
CA ILE A 61 -10.83 -13.86 10.05
C ILE A 61 -10.94 -14.01 8.54
N ILE A 62 -9.81 -14.08 7.87
CA ILE A 62 -9.71 -14.48 6.46
C ILE A 62 -9.47 -15.98 6.42
N THR A 63 -10.29 -16.71 5.68
CA THR A 63 -10.10 -18.14 5.42
C THR A 63 -9.67 -18.32 3.97
N LEU A 64 -8.57 -19.02 3.74
CA LEU A 64 -8.13 -19.39 2.40
C LEU A 64 -8.89 -20.63 1.90
N LYS A 65 -8.78 -20.92 0.60
CA LYS A 65 -9.39 -22.10 -0.01
C LYS A 65 -8.81 -23.40 0.57
N ASP A 66 -9.63 -24.46 0.60
CA ASP A 66 -9.26 -25.74 1.23
C ASP A 66 -8.05 -26.41 0.53
N GLY A 67 -7.84 -26.13 -0.76
CA GLY A 67 -6.71 -26.60 -1.55
C GLY A 67 -5.42 -25.78 -1.40
N THR A 68 -5.38 -24.77 -0.53
CA THR A 68 -4.19 -23.95 -0.32
C THR A 68 -3.06 -24.78 0.30
N THR A 69 -1.91 -24.83 -0.38
CA THR A 69 -0.73 -25.56 0.10
C THR A 69 -0.06 -24.85 1.28
N ARG A 70 0.83 -25.53 2.01
CA ARG A 70 1.58 -24.92 3.11
C ARG A 70 2.42 -23.74 2.62
N GLU A 71 3.04 -23.87 1.45
CA GLU A 71 3.86 -22.84 0.83
C GLU A 71 3.01 -21.62 0.45
N GLN A 72 1.83 -21.84 -0.13
CA GLN A 72 0.90 -20.76 -0.46
C GLN A 72 0.39 -20.04 0.79
N PHE A 73 0.05 -20.79 1.85
CA PHE A 73 -0.36 -20.22 3.14
C PHE A 73 0.75 -19.31 3.73
N GLN A 74 1.98 -19.80 3.76
CA GLN A 74 3.12 -19.02 4.27
C GLN A 74 3.43 -17.82 3.37
N ALA A 75 3.38 -17.98 2.04
CA ALA A 75 3.56 -16.88 1.10
C ALA A 75 2.49 -15.78 1.30
N TYR A 76 1.24 -16.17 1.57
CA TYR A 76 0.17 -15.24 1.85
C TYR A 76 0.39 -14.47 3.16
N LYS A 77 0.83 -15.16 4.23
CA LYS A 77 1.23 -14.52 5.48
C LYS A 77 2.31 -13.46 5.25
N GLN A 78 3.33 -13.79 4.48
CA GLN A 78 4.40 -12.85 4.14
C GLN A 78 3.89 -11.67 3.30
N GLN A 79 2.92 -11.88 2.41
CA GLN A 79 2.28 -10.80 1.66
C GLN A 79 1.52 -9.84 2.59
N LEU A 80 0.73 -10.34 3.53
CA LEU A 80 0.01 -9.51 4.51
C LEU A 80 0.97 -8.63 5.32
N ILE A 81 2.06 -9.23 5.82
CA ILE A 81 3.09 -8.51 6.57
C ILE A 81 3.76 -7.42 5.72
N LYS A 82 4.11 -7.73 4.46
CA LYS A 82 4.70 -6.75 3.52
C LYS A 82 3.77 -5.59 3.21
N GLN A 83 2.46 -5.82 3.23
CA GLN A 83 1.44 -4.78 3.06
C GLN A 83 1.20 -3.95 4.32
N GLY A 84 1.91 -4.24 5.43
CA GLY A 84 1.72 -3.57 6.72
C GLY A 84 0.42 -3.98 7.43
N THR A 85 -0.17 -5.12 7.05
CA THR A 85 -1.35 -5.65 7.74
C THR A 85 -0.94 -6.25 9.08
N ASP A 86 -1.64 -5.88 10.15
CA ASP A 86 -1.45 -6.44 11.48
C ASP A 86 -2.11 -7.82 11.55
N VAL A 87 -1.29 -8.88 11.46
CA VAL A 87 -1.70 -10.28 11.59
C VAL A 87 -1.63 -10.67 13.07
N LYS A 88 -2.79 -10.93 13.68
CA LYS A 88 -2.90 -11.25 15.11
C LYS A 88 -2.65 -12.74 15.38
N PHE A 89 -3.22 -13.61 14.54
CA PHE A 89 -3.12 -15.06 14.66
C PHE A 89 -3.14 -15.73 13.28
N ASP A 90 -2.50 -16.89 13.17
CA ASP A 90 -2.57 -17.79 12.04
C ASP A 90 -3.15 -19.16 12.43
N TYR A 91 -4.11 -19.64 11.66
CA TYR A 91 -4.87 -20.85 11.90
C TYR A 91 -4.57 -21.89 10.82
N GLU A 92 -3.56 -22.73 11.04
CA GLU A 92 -3.14 -23.71 10.02
C GLU A 92 -4.22 -24.76 9.71
N LEU A 93 -5.11 -25.08 10.67
CA LEU A 93 -6.17 -26.08 10.49
C LEU A 93 -7.23 -25.62 9.48
N ILE A 94 -7.71 -24.38 9.62
CA ILE A 94 -8.72 -23.78 8.73
C ILE A 94 -8.10 -22.97 7.60
N LYS A 95 -6.76 -22.97 7.48
CA LYS A 95 -6.00 -22.14 6.53
C LYS A 95 -6.40 -20.66 6.62
N GLY A 96 -6.48 -20.13 7.83
CA GLY A 96 -6.96 -18.76 8.07
C GLY A 96 -5.97 -17.84 8.78
N PHE A 97 -6.27 -16.55 8.77
CA PHE A 97 -5.55 -15.49 9.48
C PHE A 97 -6.53 -14.55 10.16
N ALA A 98 -6.28 -14.22 11.42
CA ALA A 98 -6.93 -13.08 12.07
C ALA A 98 -6.12 -11.81 11.78
N ILE A 99 -6.73 -10.83 11.10
CA ILE A 99 -6.09 -9.56 10.73
C ILE A 99 -6.84 -8.37 11.30
N SER A 100 -6.10 -7.33 11.70
CA SER A 100 -6.66 -6.07 12.19
C SER A 100 -6.65 -5.02 11.08
N ILE A 101 -7.83 -4.70 10.55
CA ILE A 101 -8.02 -3.78 9.42
C ILE A 101 -9.23 -2.87 9.63
N ALA A 102 -9.26 -1.75 8.90
CA ALA A 102 -10.45 -0.91 8.85
C ALA A 102 -11.55 -1.61 8.02
N PRO A 103 -12.85 -1.46 8.38
CA PRO A 103 -13.95 -2.08 7.61
C PRO A 103 -13.96 -1.73 6.12
N SER A 104 -13.49 -0.53 5.74
CA SER A 104 -13.37 -0.10 4.35
C SER A 104 -12.36 -0.93 3.54
N GLN A 105 -11.41 -1.59 4.20
CA GLN A 105 -10.38 -2.44 3.55
C GLN A 105 -10.87 -3.86 3.28
N VAL A 106 -12.00 -4.30 3.85
CA VAL A 106 -12.51 -5.68 3.67
C VAL A 106 -12.74 -6.02 2.20
N GLN A 107 -13.24 -5.05 1.42
CA GLN A 107 -13.58 -5.27 0.01
C GLN A 107 -12.35 -5.56 -0.86
N SER A 108 -11.16 -5.04 -0.52
CA SER A 108 -9.94 -5.32 -1.29
C SER A 108 -9.45 -6.77 -1.14
N PHE A 109 -9.85 -7.44 -0.05
CA PHE A 109 -9.53 -8.85 0.15
C PHE A 109 -10.54 -9.77 -0.55
N LYS A 110 -11.79 -9.35 -0.74
CA LYS A 110 -12.81 -10.17 -1.43
C LYS A 110 -12.47 -10.47 -2.90
N THR A 111 -11.62 -9.66 -3.52
CA THR A 111 -11.16 -9.86 -4.89
C THR A 111 -10.00 -10.85 -5.00
N ASP A 112 -9.43 -11.29 -3.88
CA ASP A 112 -8.30 -12.21 -3.87
C ASP A 112 -8.75 -13.65 -4.23
N PRO A 113 -8.16 -14.27 -5.27
CA PRO A 113 -8.56 -15.61 -5.70
C PRO A 113 -8.19 -16.71 -4.70
N LEU A 114 -7.31 -16.47 -3.72
CA LEU A 114 -6.96 -17.46 -2.70
C LEU A 114 -7.94 -17.47 -1.53
N ILE A 115 -8.70 -16.39 -1.35
CA ILE A 115 -9.65 -16.22 -0.25
C ILE A 115 -10.93 -16.99 -0.55
N LYS A 116 -11.41 -17.73 0.47
CA LYS A 116 -12.70 -18.44 0.49
C LYS A 116 -13.76 -17.60 1.19
N SER A 117 -13.42 -17.03 2.34
CA SER A 117 -14.34 -16.23 3.15
C SER A 117 -13.60 -15.20 3.98
N ILE A 118 -14.33 -14.15 4.35
CA ILE A 118 -13.89 -13.13 5.30
C ILE A 118 -15.05 -12.85 6.24
N GLU A 119 -14.81 -13.01 7.53
CA GLU A 119 -15.80 -12.75 8.58
C GLU A 119 -15.22 -11.85 9.65
N LYS A 120 -16.08 -11.08 10.32
CA LYS A 120 -15.66 -10.26 11.45
C LYS A 120 -15.52 -11.17 12.67
N ASP A 121 -14.38 -11.09 13.35
CA ASP A 121 -14.17 -11.83 14.60
C ASP A 121 -15.16 -11.35 15.66
N SER A 122 -15.79 -12.27 16.39
CA SER A 122 -16.88 -11.99 17.32
C SER A 122 -16.90 -12.99 18.47
N GLU A 123 -17.21 -12.50 19.66
CA GLU A 123 -17.32 -13.31 20.87
C GLU A 123 -18.55 -14.22 20.82
N VAL A 124 -18.37 -15.47 21.24
CA VAL A 124 -19.44 -16.45 21.37
C VAL A 124 -19.80 -16.60 22.84
N HIS A 125 -21.10 -16.51 23.15
CA HIS A 125 -21.64 -16.68 24.49
C HIS A 125 -22.32 -18.05 24.61
N ILE A 126 -22.05 -18.79 25.68
CA ILE A 126 -22.79 -19.99 26.05
C ILE A 126 -23.87 -19.63 27.07
N ALA A 127 -25.08 -20.14 26.86
CA ALA A 127 -26.25 -19.90 27.71
C ALA A 127 -26.39 -20.96 28.80
#